data_AF-A0AAE4CD91-F1
#
_entry.id   AF-A0AAE4CD91-F1
#
_cell.length_a   1.000
_cell.length_b   1.000
_cell.length_c   1.000
_cell.angle_alpha   90.00
_cell.angle_beta   90.00
_cell.angle_gamma   90.00
#
_symmetry.space_group_name_H-M   'P 1'
#
loop_
_entity.id
_entity.type
_entity.pdbx_description
1 polymer ?
#
loop_
_entity_poly.entity_id
_entity_poly.type
_entity_poly.pdbx_seq_one_letter_code
_entity_poly.pdbx_strand_id
1 'polypeptide(L)'
;MAEETRIDVDLARRLFREIGQIATELKTAADGVVHIRSVVPAPWGTDKYGKKFAEKHDPPAQLVLDSAGTASVNLTELYDSGLTSVAEFEVIDRENARFVESSGNS
;
A
#
# COMPACT_ATOMS: atom_id res chain seq x y z
N MET A 1 -33.09 0.00 -17.79
CA MET A 1 -31.89 0.49 -17.10
C MET A 1 -30.96 -0.70 -16.94
N ALA A 2 -29.69 -0.54 -17.29
CA ALA A 2 -28.71 -1.63 -17.41
C ALA A 2 -28.68 -2.49 -16.13
N GLU A 3 -28.69 -3.80 -16.31
CA GLU A 3 -28.43 -4.77 -15.25
C GLU A 3 -27.17 -4.36 -14.49
N GLU A 4 -27.42 -3.96 -13.25
CA GLU A 4 -26.54 -3.73 -12.14
C GLU A 4 -25.12 -4.32 -12.30
N THR A 5 -24.18 -3.50 -12.76
CA THR A 5 -22.77 -3.61 -12.35
C THR A 5 -22.68 -3.15 -10.90
N ARG A 6 -23.38 -3.82 -9.98
CA ARG A 6 -23.32 -3.50 -8.55
C ARG A 6 -21.93 -3.89 -8.07
N ILE A 7 -21.13 -2.91 -7.68
CA ILE A 7 -19.85 -3.18 -7.03
C ILE A 7 -20.15 -3.98 -5.76
N ASP A 8 -19.47 -5.11 -5.61
CA ASP A 8 -19.40 -5.82 -4.33
C ASP A 8 -18.50 -5.01 -3.39
N VAL A 9 -19.16 -4.10 -2.65
CA VAL A 9 -18.54 -3.16 -1.71
C VAL A 9 -17.75 -3.91 -0.62
N ASP A 10 -18.26 -5.06 -0.18
CA ASP A 10 -17.62 -5.83 0.90
C ASP A 10 -16.33 -6.49 0.40
N LEU A 11 -16.37 -7.08 -0.81
CA LEU A 11 -15.17 -7.58 -1.47
C LEU A 11 -14.17 -6.46 -1.73
N ALA A 12 -14.61 -5.31 -2.23
CA ALA A 12 -13.73 -4.17 -2.50
C ALA A 12 -13.04 -3.67 -1.22
N ARG A 13 -13.79 -3.46 -0.13
CA ARG A 13 -13.23 -3.11 1.19
C ARG A 13 -12.22 -4.12 1.67
N ARG A 14 -12.51 -5.41 1.51
CA ARG A 14 -11.60 -6.47 1.91
C ARG A 14 -10.29 -6.38 1.12
N LEU A 15 -10.34 -6.25 -0.20
CA LEU A 15 -9.15 -6.16 -1.05
C LEU A 15 -8.30 -4.93 -0.71
N PHE A 16 -8.93 -3.77 -0.48
CA PHE A 16 -8.19 -2.59 -0.04
C PHE A 16 -7.53 -2.81 1.33
N ARG A 17 -8.22 -3.41 2.31
CA ARG A 17 -7.61 -3.75 3.60
C ARG A 17 -6.42 -4.70 3.47
N GLU A 18 -6.50 -5.69 2.58
CA GLU A 18 -5.37 -6.58 2.26
C GLU A 18 -4.18 -5.78 1.69
N ILE A 19 -4.42 -4.80 0.80
CA ILE A 19 -3.39 -3.87 0.32
C ILE A 19 -2.76 -3.07 1.48
N GLY A 20 -3.56 -2.54 2.39
CA GLY A 20 -3.07 -1.81 3.57
C GLY A 20 -2.23 -2.66 4.52
N GLN A 21 -2.58 -3.94 4.69
CA GLN A 21 -1.77 -4.90 5.45
C GLN A 21 -0.41 -5.14 4.77
N ILE A 22 -0.41 -5.40 3.46
CA ILE A 22 0.84 -5.59 2.70
C ILE A 22 1.74 -4.35 2.81
N ALA A 23 1.16 -3.14 2.72
CA ALA A 23 1.91 -1.90 2.90
C ALA A 23 2.60 -1.83 4.27
N THR A 24 1.88 -2.20 5.33
CA THR A 24 2.36 -2.20 6.71
C THR A 24 3.48 -3.23 6.91
N GLU A 25 3.31 -4.43 6.38
CA GLU A 25 4.32 -5.50 6.46
C GLU A 25 5.59 -5.12 5.70
N LEU A 26 5.45 -4.58 4.48
CA LEU A 26 6.57 -4.11 3.68
C LEU A 26 7.34 -3.01 4.39
N LYS A 27 6.64 -2.01 4.94
CA LYS A 27 7.25 -0.94 5.73
C LYS A 27 8.01 -1.49 6.93
N THR A 28 7.37 -2.37 7.69
CA THR A 28 7.98 -2.99 8.88
C THR A 28 9.25 -3.76 8.53
N ALA A 29 9.23 -4.53 7.45
CA ALA A 29 10.39 -5.27 6.97
C ALA A 29 11.53 -4.33 6.54
N ALA A 30 11.22 -3.29 5.76
CA ALA A 30 12.20 -2.30 5.32
C ALA A 30 12.84 -1.55 6.50
N ASP A 31 12.02 -1.06 7.43
CA ASP A 31 12.47 -0.37 8.65
C ASP A 31 13.35 -1.29 9.51
N GLY A 32 13.00 -2.58 9.61
CA GLY A 32 13.80 -3.59 10.30
C GLY A 32 15.19 -3.78 9.68
N VAL A 33 15.29 -3.84 8.35
CA VAL A 33 16.58 -3.96 7.66
C VAL A 33 17.41 -2.68 7.83
N VAL A 34 16.79 -1.50 7.72
CA VAL A 34 17.46 -0.20 7.96
C VAL A 34 18.01 -0.15 9.39
N HIS A 35 17.23 -0.60 10.37
CA HIS A 35 17.66 -0.65 11.77
C HIS A 35 18.86 -1.59 11.95
N ILE A 36 18.82 -2.81 11.39
CA ILE A 36 19.95 -3.74 11.47
C ILE A 36 21.22 -3.12 10.85
N ARG A 37 21.09 -2.41 9.72
CA ARG A 37 22.23 -1.73 9.07
C ARG A 37 22.80 -0.58 9.90
N SER A 38 21.97 0.12 10.68
CA SER A 38 22.44 1.26 11.48
C SER A 38 23.17 0.85 12.76
N VAL A 39 22.89 -0.34 13.29
CA VAL A 39 23.51 -0.84 14.54
C VAL A 39 24.82 -1.59 14.34
N VAL A 40 25.15 -2.00 13.11
CA VAL A 40 26.40 -2.72 12.82
C VAL A 40 27.47 -1.75 12.32
N PRO A 41 28.54 -1.48 13.10
CA PRO A 41 29.65 -0.66 12.63
C PRO A 41 30.46 -1.45 11.60
N ALA A 42 30.67 -0.87 10.41
CA ALA A 42 31.41 -1.48 9.31
C ALA A 42 30.95 -2.92 8.98
N PRO A 43 29.70 -3.13 8.53
CA PRO A 43 29.10 -4.45 8.33
C PRO A 43 29.87 -5.34 7.34
N TRP A 44 30.68 -4.72 6.49
CA TRP A 44 31.50 -5.40 5.49
C TRP A 44 32.97 -5.54 5.90
N GLY A 45 33.36 -5.00 7.05
CA GLY A 45 34.75 -4.91 7.50
C GLY A 45 35.45 -3.61 7.10
N THR A 46 36.51 -3.27 7.82
CA THR A 46 37.29 -2.03 7.59
C THR A 46 38.53 -2.23 6.72
N ASP A 47 38.81 -3.48 6.32
CA ASP A 47 39.92 -3.82 5.45
C ASP A 47 39.65 -3.47 3.97
N LYS A 48 40.66 -3.68 3.12
CA LYS A 48 40.57 -3.37 1.68
C LYS A 48 39.53 -4.20 0.92
N TYR A 49 39.19 -5.39 1.41
CA TYR A 49 38.21 -6.27 0.77
C TYR A 49 36.79 -5.85 1.17
N GLY A 50 36.58 -5.56 2.44
CA GLY A 50 35.33 -5.05 2.99
C GLY A 50 34.90 -3.73 2.39
N LYS A 51 35.83 -2.77 2.26
CA LYS A 51 35.58 -1.49 1.58
C LYS A 51 35.17 -1.69 0.12
N LYS A 52 35.88 -2.54 -0.62
CA LYS A 52 35.57 -2.82 -2.03
C LYS A 52 34.23 -3.54 -2.19
N PHE A 53 33.86 -4.38 -1.23
CA PHE A 53 32.54 -5.01 -1.20
C PHE A 53 31.45 -3.97 -0.94
N ALA A 54 31.63 -3.13 0.08
CA ALA A 54 30.72 -2.03 0.42
C ALA A 54 30.45 -1.11 -0.78
N GLU A 55 31.50 -0.65 -1.46
CA GLU A 55 31.41 0.21 -2.65
C GLU A 55 30.52 -0.39 -3.75
N LYS A 56 30.54 -1.72 -3.92
CA LYS A 56 29.77 -2.42 -4.95
C LYS A 56 28.34 -2.73 -4.53
N HIS A 57 28.12 -3.03 -3.25
CA HIS A 57 26.87 -3.63 -2.77
C HIS A 57 26.01 -2.70 -1.91
N ASP A 58 26.60 -1.71 -1.23
CA ASP A 58 25.84 -0.78 -0.40
C ASP A 58 24.90 0.13 -1.21
N PRO A 59 25.32 0.72 -2.35
CA PRO A 59 24.42 1.56 -3.16
C PRO A 59 23.16 0.82 -3.66
N PRO A 60 23.25 -0.35 -4.33
CA PRO A 60 22.05 -1.05 -4.76
C PRO A 60 21.20 -1.56 -3.59
N ALA A 61 21.81 -1.95 -2.47
CA ALA A 61 21.06 -2.31 -1.26
C ALA A 61 20.26 -1.13 -0.70
N GLN A 62 20.85 0.08 -0.70
CA GLN A 62 20.13 1.29 -0.29
C GLN A 62 18.97 1.61 -1.24
N LEU A 63 19.20 1.53 -2.55
CA LEU A 63 18.15 1.76 -3.55
C LEU A 63 16.95 0.81 -3.38
N VAL A 64 17.19 -0.46 -3.05
CA VAL A 64 16.12 -1.43 -2.77
C VAL A 64 15.31 -1.03 -1.54
N LEU A 65 15.98 -0.58 -0.46
CA LEU A 65 15.30 -0.12 0.76
C LEU A 65 14.48 1.14 0.51
N ASP A 66 15.03 2.11 -0.22
CA ASP A 66 14.33 3.35 -0.58
C ASP A 66 13.11 3.05 -1.47
N SER A 67 13.25 2.10 -2.41
CA SER A 67 12.16 1.65 -3.28
C SER A 67 11.07 0.93 -2.48
N ALA A 68 11.44 0.09 -1.50
CA ALA A 68 10.49 -0.56 -0.61
C ALA A 68 9.72 0.47 0.24
N GLY A 69 10.41 1.49 0.75
CA GLY A 69 9.79 2.62 1.43
C GLY A 69 8.77 3.34 0.55
N THR A 70 9.15 3.69 -0.68
CA THR A 70 8.26 4.32 -1.67
C THR A 70 7.05 3.45 -2.00
N ALA A 71 7.26 2.15 -2.24
CA ALA A 71 6.18 1.22 -2.52
C ALA A 71 5.19 1.11 -1.35
N SER A 72 5.68 1.10 -0.10
CA SER A 72 4.80 1.08 1.07
C SER A 72 3.92 2.33 1.18
N VAL A 73 4.45 3.50 0.84
CA VAL A 73 3.68 4.76 0.78
C VAL A 73 2.60 4.68 -0.29
N ASN A 74 2.97 4.30 -1.51
CA ASN A 74 2.03 4.20 -2.63
C ASN A 74 0.89 3.20 -2.35
N LEU A 75 1.20 2.06 -1.71
CA LEU A 75 0.18 1.08 -1.32
C LEU A 75 -0.74 1.60 -0.21
N THR A 76 -0.21 2.39 0.72
CA THR A 76 -1.01 3.06 1.76
C THR A 76 -1.96 4.08 1.14
N GLU A 77 -1.47 4.91 0.22
CA GLU A 77 -2.30 5.88 -0.51
C GLU A 77 -3.39 5.20 -1.34
N LEU A 78 -3.06 4.08 -2.00
CA LEU A 78 -4.03 3.28 -2.76
C LEU A 78 -5.11 2.69 -1.84
N TYR A 79 -4.72 2.20 -0.66
CA TYR A 79 -5.65 1.71 0.37
C TYR A 79 -6.61 2.82 0.83
N ASP A 80 -6.09 3.98 1.21
CA ASP A 80 -6.90 5.09 1.74
C ASP A 80 -7.86 5.66 0.68
N SER A 81 -7.34 5.87 -0.54
CA SER A 81 -8.14 6.34 -1.69
C SER A 81 -9.21 5.32 -2.09
N GLY A 82 -8.85 4.03 -2.07
CA GLY A 82 -9.76 2.93 -2.37
C GLY A 82 -10.92 2.84 -1.38
N LEU A 83 -10.64 2.88 -0.08
CA LEU A 83 -11.69 2.88 0.95
C LEU A 83 -12.61 4.10 0.85
N THR A 84 -12.05 5.28 0.57
CA THR A 84 -12.82 6.50 0.36
C THR A 84 -13.77 6.35 -0.83
N SER A 85 -13.25 5.87 -1.96
CA SER A 85 -14.05 5.66 -3.19
C SER A 85 -15.18 4.64 -2.98
N VAL A 86 -14.94 3.57 -2.21
CA VAL A 86 -15.97 2.59 -1.88
C VAL A 86 -17.06 3.19 -0.99
N ALA A 87 -16.69 4.03 -0.02
CA ALA A 87 -17.66 4.73 0.83
C ALA A 87 -18.52 5.73 0.04
N GLU A 88 -17.91 6.48 -0.88
CA GLU A 88 -18.64 7.38 -1.79
C GLU A 88 -19.62 6.63 -2.69
N PHE A 89 -19.21 5.47 -3.22
CA PHE A 89 -20.08 4.63 -4.03
C PHE A 89 -21.33 4.17 -3.27
N GLU A 90 -21.20 3.73 -2.01
CA GLU A 90 -22.36 3.32 -1.20
C GLU A 90 -23.33 4.47 -0.92
N VAL A 91 -22.83 5.70 -0.77
CA VAL A 91 -23.67 6.88 -0.59
C VAL A 91 -24.49 7.12 -1.87
N ILE A 92 -23.82 7.10 -3.02
CA ILE A 92 -24.46 7.28 -4.34
C ILE A 92 -25.47 6.16 -4.63
N ASP A 93 -25.13 4.89 -4.37
CA ASP A 93 -26.04 3.75 -4.56
C ASP A 93 -27.31 3.91 -3.72
N ARG A 94 -27.16 4.34 -2.46
CA ARG A 94 -28.28 4.58 -1.55
C ARG A 94 -29.17 5.75 -1.99
N GLU A 95 -28.58 6.83 -2.47
CA GLU A 95 -29.32 7.98 -2.99
C GLU A 95 -30.09 7.62 -4.26
N ASN A 96 -29.46 6.87 -5.17
CA ASN A 96 -30.11 6.37 -6.39
C ASN A 96 -31.28 5.43 -6.06
N ALA A 97 -31.10 4.50 -5.11
CA ALA A 97 -32.17 3.60 -4.68
C ALA A 97 -33.40 4.37 -4.16
N ARG A 98 -33.19 5.40 -3.33
CA ARG A 98 -34.27 6.26 -2.83
C ARG A 98 -34.98 7.03 -3.94
N PHE A 99 -34.22 7.54 -4.91
CA PHE A 99 -34.80 8.28 -6.03
C PHE A 99 -35.71 7.40 -6.90
N VAL A 100 -35.27 6.17 -7.19
CA VAL A 100 -36.05 5.18 -7.95
C VAL A 100 -37.34 4.79 -7.21
N GLU A 101 -37.27 4.53 -5.89
CA GLU A 101 -38.45 4.23 -5.06
C GLU A 101 -39.46 5.39 -5.04
N SER A 102 -38.98 6.64 -4.96
CA SER A 102 -39.85 7.82 -4.96
C SER A 102 -40.53 8.08 -6.32
N SER A 103 -39.86 7.72 -7.43
CA SER A 103 -40.34 7.94 -8.79
C SER A 103 -41.27 6.83 -9.30
N GLY A 104 -41.25 5.65 -8.68
CA GLY A 104 -42.14 4.53 -9.02
C GLY A 104 -43.54 4.59 -8.37
N ASN A 105 -43.75 5.50 -7.41
CA ASN A 105 -45.01 5.70 -6.69
C ASN A 105 -45.81 6.94 -7.15
N SER A 106 -45.46 7.53 -8.30
CA SER A 106 -46.14 8.70 -8.90
C SER A 106 -46.92 8.35 -10.15
#